data_AF-A0A0C3Q4Y6-F1
#
_entry.id   AF-A0A0C3Q4Y6-F1
#
_cell.length_a   1.000
_cell.length_b   1.000
_cell.length_c   1.000
_cell.angle_alpha   90.00
_cell.angle_beta   90.00
_cell.angle_gamma   90.00
#
_symmetry.space_group_name_H-M   'P 1'
#
loop_
_entity.id
_entity.type
_entity.pdbx_description
1 polymer ?
#
loop_
_entity_poly.entity_id
_entity_poly.type
_entity_poly.pdbx_seq_one_letter_code
_entity_poly.pdbx_strand_id
1 'polypeptide(L)'
;MFPHIFPFGVGGFENKERRVPLNMHAHVKHLLNLDNTLPQTDNSFSFVAMNILQRRATSKSARFKVKSASYDRAAELLSSVEASACDSVIERSKVSRGYVAPQTDEEKALFELLDKVNVIASSVPGSPATKVKMRNEIRSLIHWLGSPALFITLNPADLHSPIFCHFAGLKVDLDSNYPDLPSNFERKLLLSKNPAAAARFFHAIMRAFIDVVIDMD
;
A
#
# COMPACT_ATOMS: atom_id res chain seq x y z
N MET A 1 10.67 1.05 -19.62
CA MET A 1 10.89 2.52 -19.57
C MET A 1 9.61 3.16 -20.10
N PHE A 2 9.16 4.30 -19.56
CA PHE A 2 7.93 4.98 -20.00
C PHE A 2 8.29 6.08 -21.00
N PRO A 3 8.29 5.82 -22.32
CA PRO A 3 8.87 6.77 -23.28
C PRO A 3 8.04 8.05 -23.38
N HIS A 4 6.73 7.99 -23.15
CA HIS A 4 5.86 9.15 -23.08
C HIS A 4 6.04 10.00 -21.81
N ILE A 5 6.59 9.42 -20.74
CA ILE A 5 6.95 10.17 -19.52
C ILE A 5 8.40 10.67 -19.60
N PHE A 6 9.29 9.89 -20.23
CA PHE A 6 10.73 10.17 -20.37
C PHE A 6 11.15 10.14 -21.84
N PRO A 7 10.76 11.14 -22.65
CA PRO A 7 10.91 11.11 -24.12
C PRO A 7 12.37 11.07 -24.57
N PHE A 8 13.29 11.66 -23.81
CA PHE A 8 14.71 11.67 -24.13
C PHE A 8 15.49 10.53 -23.47
N GLY A 9 14.82 9.56 -22.84
CA GLY A 9 15.47 8.49 -22.07
C GLY A 9 16.20 8.95 -20.80
N VAL A 10 16.23 10.26 -20.53
CA VAL A 10 16.79 10.86 -19.32
C VAL A 10 15.73 10.98 -18.22
N GLY A 11 16.18 11.13 -16.98
CA GLY A 11 15.27 11.31 -15.84
C GLY A 11 14.59 10.03 -15.35
N GLY A 12 14.93 8.86 -15.89
CA GLY A 12 14.46 7.57 -15.39
C GLY A 12 14.88 7.26 -13.95
N PHE A 13 14.35 6.16 -13.40
CA PHE A 13 14.68 5.69 -12.06
C PHE A 13 16.19 5.40 -11.93
N GLU A 14 16.78 5.79 -10.80
CA GLU A 14 18.15 5.39 -10.41
C GLU A 14 19.23 5.69 -11.46
N ASN A 15 19.05 6.76 -12.23
CA ASN A 15 20.09 7.24 -13.15
C ASN A 15 21.38 7.55 -12.37
N LYS A 16 22.46 6.82 -12.69
CA LYS A 16 23.79 6.94 -12.08
C LYS A 16 24.50 8.25 -12.42
N GLU A 17 24.08 8.92 -13.50
CA GLU A 17 24.63 10.20 -13.94
C GLU A 17 24.07 11.39 -13.12
N ARG A 18 23.10 11.16 -12.23
CA ARG A 18 22.57 12.22 -11.36
C ARG A 18 23.65 12.68 -10.39
N ARG A 19 23.82 14.01 -10.28
CA ARG A 19 24.72 14.64 -9.30
C ARG A 19 24.43 14.22 -7.86
N VAL A 20 23.15 14.08 -7.51
CA VAL A 20 22.71 13.62 -6.18
C VAL A 20 22.01 12.28 -6.33
N PRO A 21 22.46 11.22 -5.63
CA PRO A 21 21.79 9.93 -5.68
C PRO A 21 20.39 10.07 -5.08
N LEU A 22 19.38 9.68 -5.85
CA LEU A 22 17.99 9.71 -5.42
C LEU A 22 17.46 8.28 -5.34
N ASN A 23 17.00 7.89 -4.15
CA ASN A 23 16.37 6.58 -4.01
C ASN A 23 15.07 6.52 -4.83
N MET A 24 14.73 5.33 -5.33
CA MET A 24 13.57 5.16 -6.20
C MET A 24 12.26 5.61 -5.56
N HIS A 25 12.08 5.38 -4.26
CA HIS A 25 10.85 5.76 -3.57
C HIS A 25 10.63 7.28 -3.57
N ALA A 26 11.68 8.05 -3.20
CA ALA A 26 11.67 9.51 -3.24
C ALA A 26 11.47 10.02 -4.67
N HIS A 27 12.07 9.36 -5.66
CA HIS A 27 11.88 9.74 -7.06
C HIS A 27 10.45 9.50 -7.57
N VAL A 28 9.85 8.35 -7.28
CA VAL A 28 8.44 8.06 -7.61
C VAL A 28 7.53 9.05 -6.91
N LYS A 29 7.74 9.31 -5.61
CA LYS A 29 6.98 10.32 -4.86
C LYS A 29 7.10 11.69 -5.53
N HIS A 30 8.30 12.09 -5.93
CA HIS A 30 8.51 13.36 -6.63
C HIS A 30 7.73 13.41 -7.95
N LEU A 31 7.84 12.38 -8.81
CA LEU A 31 7.13 12.31 -10.09
C LEU A 31 5.61 12.38 -9.94
N LEU A 32 5.05 11.76 -8.90
CA LEU A 32 3.62 11.82 -8.59
C LEU A 32 3.16 13.14 -7.96
N ASN A 33 4.09 14.01 -7.55
CA ASN A 33 3.81 15.34 -7.01
C ASN A 33 4.23 16.47 -7.96
N LEU A 34 4.74 16.16 -9.15
CA LEU A 34 5.02 17.17 -10.16
C LEU A 34 3.72 17.78 -10.67
N ASP A 35 3.78 19.06 -11.07
CA ASP A 35 2.68 19.72 -11.78
C ASP A 35 2.36 19.05 -13.11
N ASN A 36 3.37 18.40 -13.70
CA ASN A 36 3.16 17.50 -14.83
C ASN A 36 2.35 16.28 -14.38
N THR A 37 1.11 16.19 -14.85
CA THR A 37 0.19 15.10 -14.50
C THR A 37 0.48 13.79 -15.24
N LEU A 38 1.36 13.76 -16.24
CA LEU A 38 1.62 12.55 -17.03
C LEU A 38 1.94 11.30 -16.18
N PRO A 39 2.82 11.34 -15.16
CA PRO A 39 3.05 10.17 -14.30
C PRO A 39 1.85 9.82 -13.40
N GLN A 40 1.04 10.83 -13.05
CA GLN A 40 -0.13 10.67 -12.19
C GLN A 40 -1.30 10.02 -12.93
N THR A 41 -1.48 10.38 -14.21
CA THR A 41 -2.58 9.95 -15.06
C THR A 41 -2.24 8.74 -15.93
N ASP A 42 -0.97 8.30 -15.95
CA ASP A 42 -0.61 7.09 -16.67
C ASP A 42 -1.23 5.84 -16.01
N ASN A 43 -1.90 5.03 -16.82
CA ASN A 43 -2.64 3.85 -16.38
C ASN A 43 -1.75 2.77 -15.72
N SER A 44 -0.43 2.80 -15.96
CA SER A 44 0.48 1.71 -15.57
C SER A 44 1.65 2.17 -14.69
N PHE A 45 1.99 3.45 -14.71
CA PHE A 45 3.16 4.01 -14.02
C PHE A 45 3.13 3.71 -12.53
N SER A 46 2.05 4.09 -11.85
CA SER A 46 1.90 3.86 -10.42
C SER A 46 1.93 2.38 -10.07
N PHE A 47 1.29 1.54 -10.88
CA PHE A 47 1.28 0.09 -10.70
C PHE A 47 2.70 -0.50 -10.82
N VAL A 48 3.40 -0.21 -11.91
CA VAL A 48 4.77 -0.71 -12.16
C VAL A 48 5.74 -0.20 -11.10
N ALA A 49 5.68 1.10 -10.76
CA ALA A 49 6.52 1.70 -9.73
C ALA A 49 6.29 1.01 -8.37
N MET A 50 5.03 0.82 -7.97
CA MET A 50 4.70 0.11 -6.74
C MET A 50 5.18 -1.34 -6.77
N ASN A 51 5.01 -2.05 -7.89
CA ASN A 51 5.44 -3.44 -8.03
C ASN A 51 6.95 -3.58 -7.85
N ILE A 52 7.74 -2.68 -8.45
CA ILE A 52 9.20 -2.65 -8.27
C ILE A 52 9.56 -2.39 -6.81
N LEU A 53 8.92 -1.41 -6.16
CA LEU A 53 9.16 -1.08 -4.75
C LEU A 53 8.83 -2.26 -3.83
N GLN A 54 7.68 -2.92 -4.03
CA GLN A 54 7.27 -4.09 -3.26
C GLN A 54 8.23 -5.26 -3.47
N ARG A 55 8.59 -5.60 -4.72
CA ARG A 55 9.54 -6.69 -5.00
C ARG A 55 10.87 -6.46 -4.31
N ARG A 56 11.39 -5.22 -4.34
CA ARG A 56 12.63 -4.86 -3.64
C ARG A 56 12.50 -4.98 -2.12
N ALA A 57 11.38 -4.53 -1.54
CA ALA A 57 11.13 -4.68 -0.12
C ALA A 57 11.08 -6.17 0.29
N THR A 58 10.42 -7.01 -0.51
CA THR A 58 10.36 -8.47 -0.33
C THR A 58 11.75 -9.09 -0.41
N SER A 59 12.52 -8.81 -1.47
CA SER A 59 13.88 -9.35 -1.63
C SER A 59 14.81 -8.91 -0.50
N LYS A 60 14.74 -7.64 -0.09
CA LYS A 60 15.52 -7.13 1.04
C LYS A 60 15.15 -7.85 2.33
N SER A 61 13.86 -8.03 2.61
CA SER A 61 13.38 -8.73 3.78
C SER A 61 13.81 -10.20 3.80
N ALA A 62 13.65 -10.90 2.68
CA ALA A 62 14.08 -12.28 2.53
C ALA A 62 15.58 -12.41 2.84
N ARG A 63 16.41 -11.52 2.28
CA ARG A 63 17.87 -11.51 2.52
C ARG A 63 18.24 -11.36 3.99
N PHE A 64 17.50 -10.57 4.77
CA PHE A 64 17.85 -10.32 6.18
C PHE A 64 17.18 -11.27 7.17
N LYS A 65 16.00 -11.82 6.83
CA LYS A 65 15.19 -12.62 7.76
C LYS A 65 15.29 -14.12 7.52
N VAL A 66 15.69 -14.55 6.33
CA VAL A 66 15.74 -15.97 5.97
C VAL A 66 17.19 -16.43 5.97
N LYS A 67 17.53 -17.34 6.88
CA LYS A 67 18.81 -18.08 6.82
C LYS A 67 18.81 -18.98 5.58
N SER A 68 19.98 -19.26 4.98
CA SER A 68 20.06 -20.12 3.77
C SER A 68 19.33 -21.47 3.95
N ALA A 69 19.54 -22.16 5.08
CA ALA A 69 18.86 -23.42 5.38
C ALA A 69 17.33 -23.29 5.49
N SER A 70 16.81 -22.12 5.87
CA SER A 70 15.37 -21.85 5.88
C SER A 70 14.81 -21.55 4.49
N TYR A 71 15.67 -21.11 3.55
CA TYR A 71 15.31 -20.91 2.16
C TYR A 71 15.15 -22.24 1.43
N ASP A 72 16.10 -23.18 1.61
CA ASP A 72 16.03 -24.51 1.00
C ASP A 72 14.78 -25.25 1.46
N ARG A 73 14.52 -25.25 2.78
CA ARG A 73 13.29 -25.81 3.34
C ARG A 73 12.03 -25.14 2.79
N ALA A 74 12.04 -23.82 2.60
CA ALA A 74 10.89 -23.11 2.01
C ALA A 74 10.68 -23.50 0.53
N ALA A 75 11.76 -23.69 -0.24
CA ALA A 75 11.71 -24.11 -1.63
C ALA A 75 11.20 -25.56 -1.79
N GLU A 76 11.64 -26.45 -0.90
CA GLU A 76 11.11 -27.82 -0.79
C GLU A 76 9.62 -27.79 -0.49
N LEU A 77 9.19 -27.05 0.54
CA LEU A 77 7.77 -26.92 0.90
C LEU A 77 6.94 -26.33 -0.24
N LEU A 78 7.46 -25.32 -0.94
CA LEU A 78 6.80 -24.73 -2.12
C LEU A 78 6.57 -25.75 -3.23
N SER A 79 7.45 -26.74 -3.35
CA SER A 79 7.37 -27.79 -4.36
C SER A 79 6.55 -29.00 -3.90
N SER A 80 6.46 -29.24 -2.58
CA SER A 80 5.78 -30.39 -2.00
C SER A 80 4.31 -30.13 -1.65
N VAL A 81 3.92 -28.88 -1.39
CA VAL A 81 2.55 -28.54 -1.01
C VAL A 81 1.63 -28.61 -2.23
N GLU A 82 0.70 -29.56 -2.22
CA GLU A 82 -0.30 -29.72 -3.26
C GLU A 82 -1.48 -28.74 -3.08
N ALA A 83 -2.12 -28.40 -4.21
CA ALA A 83 -3.32 -27.56 -4.22
C ALA A 83 -4.48 -28.17 -3.42
N SER A 84 -4.57 -29.50 -3.35
CA SER A 84 -5.57 -30.25 -2.59
C SER A 84 -5.56 -29.88 -1.09
N ALA A 85 -4.37 -29.69 -0.50
CA ALA A 85 -4.22 -29.26 0.89
C ALA A 85 -4.65 -27.80 1.11
N CYS A 86 -4.50 -26.93 0.11
CA CYS A 86 -5.04 -25.58 0.17
C CYS A 86 -6.57 -25.60 0.14
N ASP A 87 -7.15 -26.37 -0.79
CA ASP A 87 -8.60 -26.46 -0.96
C ASP A 87 -9.29 -27.04 0.28
N SER A 88 -8.71 -28.09 0.89
CA SER A 88 -9.24 -28.68 2.13
C SER A 88 -9.30 -27.66 3.27
N VAL A 89 -8.25 -26.87 3.45
CA VAL A 89 -8.16 -25.83 4.49
C VAL A 89 -9.13 -24.68 4.18
N ILE A 90 -9.24 -24.27 2.91
CA ILE A 90 -10.16 -23.22 2.48
C ILE A 90 -11.62 -23.63 2.75
N GLU A 91 -12.03 -24.83 2.36
CA GLU A 91 -13.39 -25.32 2.58
C GLU A 91 -13.74 -25.36 4.07
N ARG A 92 -12.83 -25.85 4.91
CA ARG A 92 -13.03 -25.82 6.37
C ARG A 92 -13.08 -24.41 6.93
N SER A 93 -12.31 -23.48 6.36
CA SER A 93 -12.31 -22.07 6.79
C SER A 93 -13.63 -21.35 6.52
N LYS A 94 -14.39 -21.77 5.49
CA LYS A 94 -15.70 -21.19 5.16
C LYS A 94 -16.76 -21.51 6.21
N VAL A 95 -16.68 -22.70 6.82
CA VAL A 95 -17.66 -23.19 7.81
C VAL A 95 -17.25 -22.84 9.24
N SER A 96 -15.94 -22.79 9.51
CA SER A 96 -15.40 -22.44 10.82
C SER A 96 -15.52 -20.94 11.12
N ARG A 97 -15.94 -20.58 12.33
CA ARG A 97 -15.89 -19.19 12.83
C ARG A 97 -14.56 -18.82 13.49
N GLY A 98 -13.54 -19.68 13.37
CA GLY A 98 -12.27 -19.51 14.07
C GLY A 98 -11.08 -20.15 13.35
N TYR A 99 -9.95 -20.23 14.05
CA TYR A 99 -8.72 -20.82 13.53
C TYR A 99 -8.96 -22.27 13.08
N VAL A 100 -8.60 -22.57 11.83
CA VAL A 100 -8.60 -23.94 11.30
C VAL A 100 -7.23 -24.53 11.58
N ALA A 101 -7.17 -25.56 12.42
CA ALA A 101 -5.93 -26.28 12.65
C ALA A 101 -5.61 -27.24 11.48
N PRO A 102 -4.33 -27.43 11.13
CA PRO A 102 -3.92 -28.46 10.19
C PRO A 102 -4.17 -29.86 10.77
N GLN A 103 -4.74 -30.75 9.97
CA GLN A 103 -5.09 -32.12 10.36
C GLN A 103 -4.18 -33.15 9.71
N THR A 104 -3.77 -32.92 8.47
CA THR A 104 -2.88 -33.84 7.72
C THR A 104 -1.44 -33.32 7.70
N ASP A 105 -0.49 -34.17 7.32
CA ASP A 105 0.91 -33.76 7.24
C ASP A 105 1.16 -32.79 6.07
N GLU A 106 0.39 -32.91 4.99
CA GLU A 106 0.38 -31.95 3.88
C GLU A 106 -0.13 -30.58 4.34
N GLU A 107 -1.16 -30.54 5.18
CA GLU A 107 -1.65 -29.30 5.77
C GLU A 107 -0.65 -28.71 6.77
N LYS A 108 0.03 -29.54 7.58
CA LYS A 108 1.10 -29.04 8.44
C LYS A 108 2.22 -28.41 7.61
N ALA A 109 2.60 -29.03 6.49
CA ALA A 109 3.58 -28.49 5.56
C ALA A 109 3.09 -27.16 4.93
N LEU A 110 1.82 -27.07 4.56
CA LEU A 110 1.19 -25.82 4.08
C LEU A 110 1.26 -24.71 5.15
N PHE A 111 0.93 -25.02 6.40
CA PHE A 111 1.01 -24.04 7.50
C PHE A 111 2.46 -23.62 7.79
N GLU A 112 3.42 -24.57 7.76
CA GLU A 112 4.85 -24.27 7.89
C GLU A 112 5.31 -23.32 6.76
N LEU A 113 4.84 -23.55 5.53
CA LEU A 113 5.12 -22.68 4.39
C LEU A 113 4.51 -21.29 4.58
N LEU A 114 3.25 -21.21 4.99
CA LEU A 114 2.55 -19.95 5.26
C LEU A 114 3.27 -19.12 6.32
N ASP A 115 3.76 -19.75 7.40
CA ASP A 115 4.52 -19.06 8.43
C ASP A 115 5.82 -18.45 7.87
N LYS A 116 6.57 -19.21 7.06
CA LYS A 116 7.78 -18.69 6.40
C LYS A 116 7.47 -17.53 5.45
N VAL A 117 6.39 -17.62 4.67
CA VAL A 117 5.94 -16.55 3.77
C VAL A 117 5.53 -15.30 4.56
N ASN A 118 4.80 -15.47 5.66
CA ASN A 118 4.35 -14.37 6.52
C ASN A 118 5.51 -13.61 7.15
N VAL A 119 6.60 -14.29 7.52
CA VAL A 119 7.84 -13.64 8.04
C VAL A 119 8.39 -12.63 7.02
N ILE A 120 8.44 -13.00 5.74
CA ILE A 120 8.90 -12.12 4.67
C ILE A 120 7.86 -11.02 4.41
N ALA A 121 6.58 -11.39 4.31
CA ALA A 121 5.49 -10.47 3.98
C ALA A 121 5.28 -9.40 5.05
N SER A 122 5.62 -9.64 6.32
CA SER A 122 5.45 -8.70 7.44
C SER A 122 6.22 -7.38 7.33
N SER A 123 7.15 -7.28 6.37
CA SER A 123 7.87 -6.03 6.05
C SER A 123 7.38 -5.38 4.75
N VAL A 124 6.43 -6.00 4.05
CA VAL A 124 5.84 -5.45 2.83
C VAL A 124 4.64 -4.61 3.24
N PRO A 125 4.65 -3.29 3.00
CA PRO A 125 3.52 -2.43 3.33
C PRO A 125 2.22 -2.94 2.70
N GLY A 126 1.14 -2.95 3.48
CA GLY A 126 -0.18 -3.38 3.02
C GLY A 126 -0.41 -4.90 2.97
N SER A 127 0.61 -5.73 3.21
CA SER A 127 0.44 -7.18 3.27
C SER A 127 -0.46 -7.61 4.44
N PRO A 128 -1.12 -8.77 4.35
CA PRO A 128 -1.89 -9.32 5.47
C PRO A 128 -1.06 -9.44 6.77
N ALA A 129 0.18 -9.89 6.66
CA ALA A 129 1.10 -10.01 7.78
C ALA A 129 1.41 -8.65 8.44
N THR A 130 1.60 -7.59 7.65
CA THR A 130 1.79 -6.23 8.18
C THR A 130 0.53 -5.73 8.89
N LYS A 131 -0.67 -6.04 8.39
CA LYS A 131 -1.94 -5.69 9.07
C LYS A 131 -2.09 -6.40 10.42
N VAL A 132 -1.72 -7.68 10.51
CA VAL A 132 -1.70 -8.42 11.77
C VAL A 132 -0.70 -7.80 12.75
N LYS A 133 0.50 -7.45 12.27
CA LYS A 133 1.51 -6.75 13.08
C LYS A 133 0.96 -5.44 13.67
N MET A 134 0.39 -4.57 12.84
CA MET A 134 -0.19 -3.29 13.29
C MET A 134 -1.33 -3.50 14.32
N ARG A 135 -2.16 -4.53 14.13
CA ARG A 135 -3.22 -4.86 15.11
C ARG A 135 -2.64 -5.30 16.45
N ASN A 136 -1.57 -6.09 16.44
CA ASN A 136 -0.90 -6.51 17.67
C ASN A 136 -0.22 -5.33 18.39
N GLU A 137 0.31 -4.37 17.63
CA GLU A 137 0.84 -3.11 18.18
C GLU A 137 -0.26 -2.30 18.88
N ILE A 138 -1.41 -2.11 18.24
CA ILE A 138 -2.59 -1.47 18.87
C ILE A 138 -2.99 -2.20 20.16
N ARG A 139 -3.06 -3.53 20.15
CA ARG A 139 -3.37 -4.34 21.35
C ARG A 139 -2.34 -4.14 22.46
N SER A 140 -1.05 -4.06 22.11
CA SER A 140 0.01 -3.83 23.09
C SER A 140 -0.08 -2.44 23.72
N LEU A 141 -0.43 -1.42 22.91
CA LEU A 141 -0.67 -0.06 23.39
C LEU A 141 -1.89 -0.01 24.32
N ILE A 142 -2.98 -0.71 23.99
CA ILE A 142 -4.16 -0.81 24.87
C ILE A 142 -3.80 -1.47 26.20
N HIS A 143 -2.98 -2.53 26.17
CA HIS A 143 -2.55 -3.19 27.40
C HIS A 143 -1.66 -2.27 28.26
N TRP A 144 -0.79 -1.48 27.63
CA TRP A 144 0.18 -0.64 28.32
C TRP A 144 -0.37 0.71 28.77
N LEU A 145 -1.16 1.40 27.94
CA LEU A 145 -1.73 2.73 28.21
C LEU A 145 -3.18 2.69 28.71
N GLY A 146 -3.83 1.53 28.63
CA GLY A 146 -5.26 1.39 28.86
C GLY A 146 -6.09 1.53 27.57
N SER A 147 -7.39 1.26 27.68
CA SER A 147 -8.31 1.37 26.56
C SER A 147 -8.46 2.83 26.11
N PRO A 148 -8.43 3.13 24.81
CA PRO A 148 -8.72 4.48 24.34
C PRO A 148 -10.14 4.87 24.75
N ALA A 149 -10.32 6.13 25.16
CA ALA A 149 -11.63 6.69 25.48
C ALA A 149 -12.49 6.90 24.22
N LEU A 150 -11.85 7.06 23.06
CA LEU A 150 -12.51 7.33 21.79
C LEU A 150 -11.90 6.47 20.66
N PHE A 151 -12.76 5.89 19.83
CA PHE A 151 -12.39 5.21 18.60
C PHE A 151 -12.99 5.99 17.42
N ILE A 152 -12.13 6.66 16.64
CA ILE A 152 -12.53 7.47 15.49
C ILE A 152 -12.24 6.72 14.20
N THR A 153 -13.23 6.62 13.32
CA THR A 153 -13.03 6.17 11.94
C THR A 153 -13.25 7.36 11.00
N LEU A 154 -12.23 7.72 10.24
CA LEU A 154 -12.28 8.80 9.27
C LEU A 154 -12.41 8.23 7.87
N ASN A 155 -13.35 8.76 7.09
CA ASN A 155 -13.51 8.45 5.68
C ASN A 155 -13.71 9.75 4.89
N PRO A 156 -12.63 10.47 4.56
CA PRO A 156 -12.71 11.71 3.77
C PRO A 156 -13.41 11.49 2.43
N ALA A 157 -14.45 12.27 2.15
CA ALA A 157 -15.21 12.18 0.91
C ALA A 157 -14.56 13.02 -0.20
N ASP A 158 -13.67 12.39 -0.97
CA ASP A 158 -12.92 13.01 -2.08
C ASP A 158 -13.82 13.59 -3.18
N LEU A 159 -14.81 12.82 -3.63
CA LEU A 159 -15.73 13.23 -4.70
C LEU A 159 -16.53 14.49 -4.38
N HIS A 160 -16.71 14.82 -3.10
CA HIS A 160 -17.47 15.99 -2.66
C HIS A 160 -16.57 17.16 -2.25
N SER A 161 -15.24 17.01 -2.33
CA SER A 161 -14.30 18.02 -1.86
C SER A 161 -13.77 18.93 -2.97
N PRO A 162 -13.77 20.27 -2.77
CA PRO A 162 -13.07 21.19 -3.66
C PRO A 162 -11.55 20.97 -3.64
N ILE A 163 -10.99 20.48 -2.53
CA ILE A 163 -9.56 20.20 -2.37
C ILE A 163 -9.12 19.08 -3.31
N PHE A 164 -9.94 18.03 -3.47
CA PHE A 164 -9.69 16.98 -4.46
C PHE A 164 -9.65 17.56 -5.88
N CYS A 165 -10.63 18.39 -6.23
CA CYS A 165 -10.69 19.03 -7.55
C CYS A 165 -9.45 19.90 -7.81
N HIS A 166 -9.00 20.66 -6.81
CA HIS A 166 -7.76 21.43 -6.86
C HIS A 166 -6.54 20.52 -7.10
N PHE A 167 -6.38 19.44 -6.35
CA PHE A 167 -5.27 18.50 -6.56
C PHE A 167 -5.30 17.79 -7.91
N ALA A 168 -6.49 17.63 -8.49
CA ALA A 168 -6.67 17.07 -9.81
C ALA A 168 -6.39 18.09 -10.95
N GLY A 169 -6.00 19.31 -10.61
CA GLY A 169 -5.61 20.36 -11.55
C GLY A 169 -6.76 21.27 -12.00
N LEU A 170 -7.93 21.19 -11.36
CA LEU A 170 -9.03 22.11 -11.65
C LEU A 170 -8.81 23.44 -10.91
N LYS A 171 -9.15 24.53 -11.58
CA LYS A 171 -9.22 25.86 -10.96
C LYS A 171 -10.50 25.93 -10.13
N VAL A 172 -10.36 25.73 -8.83
CA VAL A 172 -11.44 25.84 -7.85
C VAL A 172 -11.04 26.90 -6.83
N ASP A 173 -11.98 27.78 -6.52
CA ASP A 173 -11.81 28.76 -5.45
C ASP A 173 -11.95 28.07 -4.09
N LEU A 174 -10.85 27.91 -3.37
CA LEU A 174 -10.85 27.25 -2.07
C LEU A 174 -11.30 28.17 -0.93
N ASP A 175 -11.37 29.48 -1.16
CA ASP A 175 -11.79 30.47 -0.17
C ASP A 175 -13.32 30.68 -0.18
N SER A 176 -14.01 30.18 -1.20
CA SER A 176 -15.47 30.20 -1.27
C SER A 176 -16.09 29.13 -0.36
N ASN A 177 -17.15 29.49 0.35
CA ASN A 177 -17.97 28.54 1.11
C ASN A 177 -18.74 27.56 0.21
N TYR A 178 -19.02 27.96 -1.03
CA TYR A 178 -19.77 27.19 -2.03
C TYR A 178 -19.06 27.28 -3.39
N PRO A 179 -17.91 26.62 -3.54
CA PRO A 179 -17.20 26.63 -4.81
C PRO A 179 -18.03 25.95 -5.88
N ASP A 180 -17.99 26.50 -7.09
CA ASP A 180 -18.57 25.83 -8.24
C ASP A 180 -17.74 24.59 -8.56
N LEU A 181 -18.38 23.42 -8.54
CA LEU A 181 -17.74 22.14 -8.75
C LEU A 181 -18.31 21.47 -9.99
N PRO A 182 -17.50 20.70 -10.74
CA PRO A 182 -18.01 19.91 -11.83
C PRO A 182 -19.10 18.93 -11.37
N SER A 183 -19.86 18.44 -12.35
CA SER A 183 -20.89 17.45 -12.10
C SER A 183 -20.33 16.21 -11.38
N ASN A 184 -21.19 15.45 -10.70
CA ASN A 184 -20.77 14.23 -10.03
C ASN A 184 -20.09 13.23 -10.99
N PHE A 185 -20.58 13.15 -12.23
CA PHE A 185 -20.02 12.29 -13.26
C PHE A 185 -18.61 12.72 -13.66
N GLU A 186 -18.39 14.02 -13.90
CA GLU A 186 -17.06 14.56 -14.25
C GLU A 186 -16.05 14.34 -13.13
N ARG A 187 -16.47 14.51 -11.87
CA ARG A 187 -15.59 14.25 -10.71
C ARG A 187 -15.21 12.77 -10.59
N LYS A 188 -16.14 11.85 -10.85
CA LYS A 188 -15.85 10.40 -10.90
C LYS A 188 -14.88 10.06 -12.03
N LEU A 189 -15.07 10.66 -13.20
CA LEU A 189 -14.17 10.48 -14.34
C LEU A 189 -12.76 11.02 -14.02
N LEU A 190 -12.69 12.16 -13.34
CA LEU A 190 -11.43 12.77 -12.93
C LEU A 190 -10.70 11.90 -11.90
N LEU A 191 -11.43 11.37 -10.92
CA LEU A 191 -10.90 10.40 -9.94
C LEU A 191 -10.31 9.17 -10.64
N SER A 192 -11.02 8.62 -11.63
CA SER A 192 -10.53 7.45 -12.37
C SER A 192 -9.27 7.76 -13.19
N LYS A 193 -9.18 8.98 -13.74
CA LYS A 193 -8.05 9.42 -14.56
C LYS A 193 -6.83 9.84 -13.73
N ASN A 194 -7.04 10.35 -12.51
CA ASN A 194 -5.96 10.81 -11.64
C ASN A 194 -6.16 10.30 -10.20
N PRO A 195 -5.90 9.00 -9.95
CA PRO A 195 -5.97 8.45 -8.59
C PRO A 195 -4.90 9.03 -7.66
N ALA A 196 -3.80 9.60 -8.20
CA ALA A 196 -2.78 10.25 -7.39
C ALA A 196 -3.32 11.52 -6.72
N ALA A 197 -4.17 12.29 -7.40
CA ALA A 197 -4.86 13.45 -6.81
C ALA A 197 -5.73 13.06 -5.62
N ALA A 198 -6.44 11.93 -5.69
CA ALA A 198 -7.23 11.41 -4.57
C ALA A 198 -6.35 10.97 -3.39
N ALA A 199 -5.21 10.33 -3.67
CA ALA A 199 -4.24 9.98 -2.63
C ALA A 199 -3.64 11.23 -1.95
N ARG A 200 -3.36 12.30 -2.72
CA ARG A 200 -2.90 13.59 -2.20
C ARG A 200 -3.97 14.26 -1.34
N PHE A 201 -5.23 14.27 -1.80
CA PHE A 201 -6.37 14.74 -1.02
C PHE A 201 -6.48 13.99 0.31
N PHE A 202 -6.52 12.66 0.28
CA PHE A 202 -6.62 11.85 1.49
C PHE A 202 -5.47 12.14 2.45
N HIS A 203 -4.24 12.20 1.94
CA HIS A 203 -3.07 12.53 2.76
C HIS A 203 -3.18 13.93 3.40
N ALA A 204 -3.60 14.94 2.64
CA ALA A 204 -3.76 16.30 3.14
C ALA A 204 -4.82 16.39 4.24
N ILE A 205 -5.99 15.75 4.05
CA ILE A 205 -7.04 15.73 5.07
C ILE A 205 -6.60 14.98 6.32
N MET A 206 -5.95 13.83 6.17
CA MET A 206 -5.46 13.06 7.33
C MET A 206 -4.41 13.82 8.12
N ARG A 207 -3.49 14.54 7.45
CA ARG A 207 -2.54 15.42 8.12
C ARG A 207 -3.23 16.56 8.84
N ALA A 208 -4.12 17.28 8.16
CA ALA A 208 -4.88 18.37 8.77
C ALA A 208 -5.68 17.89 10.00
N PHE A 209 -6.26 16.69 9.95
CA PHE A 209 -6.95 16.13 11.11
C PHE A 209 -6.00 15.87 12.29
N ILE A 210 -4.84 15.23 12.04
CA ILE A 210 -3.86 14.96 13.09
C ILE A 210 -3.33 16.27 13.68
N ASP A 211 -2.92 17.19 12.81
CA ASP A 211 -2.25 18.43 13.19
C ASP A 211 -3.23 19.41 13.89
N VAL A 212 -4.49 19.50 13.46
CA VAL A 212 -5.45 20.52 13.95
C VAL A 212 -6.46 19.98 14.95
N VAL A 213 -6.94 18.74 14.78
CA VAL A 213 -8.02 18.19 15.62
C VAL A 213 -7.47 17.38 16.78
N ILE A 214 -6.43 16.57 16.52
CA ILE A 214 -5.78 15.81 17.59
C ILE A 214 -4.77 16.68 18.34
N ASP A 215 -4.19 17.68 17.68
CA ASP A 215 -3.14 18.56 18.24
C ASP A 215 -1.93 17.75 18.70
N MET A 216 -1.47 16.84 17.82
CA MET A 216 -0.26 16.07 18.02
C MET A 216 0.88 16.65 17.20
N ASP A 217 1.83 17.30 17.87
CA ASP A 217 3.13 17.75 17.32
C ASP A 217 4.01 16.60 16.81
#